data_AF-A0A0N4U477-F1
#
_entry.id   AF-A0A0N4U477-F1
#
_cell.length_a   1.000
_cell.length_b   1.000
_cell.length_c   1.000
_cell.angle_alpha   90.00
_cell.angle_beta   90.00
_cell.angle_gamma   90.00
#
_symmetry.space_group_name_H-M   'P 1'
#
loop_
_entity.id
_entity.type
_entity.pdbx_description
1 polymer ?
#
loop_
_entity_poly.entity_id
_entity_poly.type
_entity_poly.pdbx_seq_one_letter_code
_entity_poly.pdbx_strand_id
1 'polypeptide(L)'
;MRFTHTLSQCIRNLFEPIVAADRLQEFGASYAEMEGNDGCQENNRIPLSYWDRLSVAITSTANEFLENQTTTESQILPISDLLLLKFVSELNPEFQLEAIKILRLSTRLPENLQGETRNVCTWNTLALFVANQIRFGYEMERMLRTEVRKLRLNHMKKSV
;
A
#
# COMPACT_ATOMS: atom_id res chain seq x y z
N MET A 1 10.36 -3.76 -10.11
CA MET A 1 10.80 -3.38 -8.73
C MET A 1 10.06 -2.18 -8.13
N ARG A 2 9.29 -1.37 -8.88
CA ARG A 2 8.68 -0.14 -8.31
C ARG A 2 7.59 -0.43 -7.26
N PHE A 3 6.68 -1.38 -7.51
CA PHE A 3 5.56 -1.68 -6.62
C PHE A 3 5.99 -2.10 -5.20
N THR A 4 6.89 -3.07 -5.08
CA THR A 4 7.34 -3.57 -3.77
C THR A 4 8.07 -2.52 -2.95
N HIS A 5 8.82 -1.63 -3.62
CA HIS A 5 9.45 -0.48 -2.97
C HIS A 5 8.40 0.49 -2.42
N THR A 6 7.43 0.90 -3.25
CA THR A 6 6.32 1.78 -2.81
C THR A 6 5.52 1.14 -1.67
N LEU A 7 5.21 -0.15 -1.76
CA LEU A 7 4.49 -0.88 -0.72
C LEU A 7 5.30 -0.92 0.59
N SER A 8 6.61 -1.16 0.52
CA SER A 8 7.48 -1.12 1.71
C SER A 8 7.51 0.27 2.35
N GLN A 9 7.58 1.34 1.53
CA GLN A 9 7.53 2.71 2.03
C GLN A 9 6.16 3.04 2.64
N CYS A 10 5.06 2.57 2.04
CA CYS A 10 3.72 2.70 2.61
C CYS A 10 3.64 2.03 3.99
N ILE A 11 4.14 0.79 4.11
CA ILE A 11 4.13 0.04 5.37
C ILE A 11 4.97 0.74 6.45
N ARG A 12 6.12 1.32 6.07
CA ARG A 12 6.97 2.10 7.00
C ARG A 12 6.30 3.38 7.50
N ASN A 13 5.43 3.98 6.69
CA ASN A 13 4.73 5.23 6.99
C ASN A 13 3.26 5.00 7.39
N LEU A 14 2.87 3.83 7.90
CA LEU A 14 1.47 3.58 8.32
C LEU A 14 1.02 4.49 9.47
N PHE A 15 1.96 5.01 10.26
CA PHE A 15 1.68 6.01 11.30
C PHE A 15 1.45 7.42 10.74
N GLU A 16 1.79 7.65 9.47
CA GLU A 16 1.58 8.89 8.72
C GLU A 16 0.75 8.59 7.46
N PRO A 17 -0.55 8.30 7.61
CA PRO A 17 -1.39 7.81 6.50
C PRO A 17 -1.47 8.78 5.33
N ILE A 18 -1.27 10.08 5.56
CA ILE A 18 -1.18 11.11 4.52
C ILE A 18 0.06 10.87 3.65
N VAL A 19 1.23 10.69 4.25
CA VAL A 19 2.49 10.43 3.52
C VAL A 19 2.40 9.10 2.77
N ALA A 20 1.84 8.07 3.40
CA ALA A 20 1.61 6.79 2.75
C ALA A 20 0.65 6.92 1.54
N ALA A 21 -0.44 7.67 1.69
CA ALA A 21 -1.38 7.94 0.61
C ALA A 21 -0.71 8.70 -0.53
N ASP A 22 -0.01 9.79 -0.26
CA ASP A 22 0.69 10.59 -1.27
C ASP A 22 1.65 9.73 -2.11
N ARG A 23 2.41 8.83 -1.48
CA ARG A 23 3.33 7.91 -2.18
C ARG A 23 2.60 6.90 -3.04
N LEU A 24 1.48 6.36 -2.57
CA LEU A 24 0.66 5.42 -3.33
C LEU A 24 -0.02 6.12 -4.51
N GLN A 25 -0.46 7.37 -4.32
CA GLN A 25 -1.06 8.19 -5.37
C GLN A 25 -0.02 8.61 -6.41
N GLU A 26 1.18 9.02 -6.02
CA GLU A 26 2.32 9.30 -6.91
C GLU A 26 2.64 8.05 -7.76
N PHE A 27 2.67 6.87 -7.12
CA PHE A 27 2.85 5.61 -7.82
C PHE A 27 1.70 5.31 -8.79
N GLY A 28 0.45 5.55 -8.40
CA GLY A 28 -0.73 5.45 -9.26
C GLY A 28 -0.68 6.35 -10.49
N ALA A 29 -0.30 7.62 -10.28
CA ALA A 29 -0.14 8.61 -11.34
C ALA A 29 0.88 8.15 -12.39
N SER A 30 1.96 7.47 -11.98
CA SER A 30 2.98 6.95 -12.90
C SER A 30 2.44 5.98 -13.96
N TYR A 31 1.32 5.29 -13.70
CA TYR A 31 0.66 4.43 -14.69
C TYR A 31 -0.10 5.22 -15.75
N ALA A 32 -0.64 6.38 -15.39
CA ALA A 32 -1.34 7.27 -16.33
C ALA A 32 -0.38 7.94 -17.31
N GLU A 33 0.89 8.13 -16.93
CA GLU A 33 1.90 8.71 -17.81
C GLU A 33 2.22 7.80 -19.00
N MET A 34 2.21 6.49 -18.79
CA MET A 34 2.52 5.49 -19.82
C MET A 34 1.46 5.45 -20.93
N GLU A 35 0.21 5.84 -20.64
CA GLU A 35 -0.86 5.95 -21.63
C GLU A 35 -0.70 7.16 -22.57
N GLY A 36 0.16 8.13 -22.24
CA GLY A 36 0.19 9.45 -22.87
C GLY A 36 1.02 9.62 -24.13
N ASN A 37 1.84 8.63 -24.53
CA ASN A 37 2.75 8.79 -25.68
C ASN A 37 2.09 8.54 -27.04
N ASP A 38 1.05 7.72 -27.10
CA ASP A 38 0.35 7.43 -28.35
C ASP A 38 -1.03 8.06 -28.29
N GLY A 39 -1.19 9.20 -28.96
CA GLY A 39 -2.37 10.07 -28.90
C GLY A 39 -3.71 9.49 -29.40
N CYS A 40 -3.94 8.18 -29.35
CA CYS A 40 -5.09 7.55 -30.00
C CYS A 40 -5.69 6.28 -29.37
N GLN A 41 -5.33 5.82 -28.16
CA GLN A 41 -5.89 4.53 -27.69
C GLN A 41 -6.47 4.56 -26.27
N GLU A 42 -7.81 4.49 -26.18
CA GLU A 42 -8.51 4.06 -24.97
C GLU A 42 -8.16 2.62 -24.55
N ASN A 43 -7.50 1.86 -25.43
CA ASN A 43 -7.12 0.46 -25.21
C ASN A 43 -6.02 0.27 -24.14
N ASN A 44 -5.29 1.32 -23.77
CA ASN A 44 -4.24 1.22 -22.75
C ASN A 44 -4.75 1.49 -21.32
N ARG A 45 -6.06 1.70 -21.13
CA ARG A 45 -6.64 1.93 -19.82
C ARG A 45 -6.51 0.69 -18.93
N ILE A 46 -6.00 0.87 -17.73
CA ILE A 46 -6.03 -0.16 -16.69
C ILE A 46 -7.50 -0.52 -16.41
N PRO A 47 -7.91 -1.80 -16.57
CA PRO A 47 -9.27 -2.22 -16.25
C PRO A 47 -9.62 -1.91 -14.79
N LEU A 48 -10.85 -1.46 -14.51
CA LEU A 48 -11.27 -1.14 -13.14
C LEU A 48 -11.11 -2.33 -12.17
N SER A 49 -11.33 -3.55 -12.68
CA SER A 49 -11.15 -4.79 -11.93
C SER A 49 -9.70 -5.08 -11.54
N TYR A 50 -8.71 -4.40 -12.13
CA TYR A 50 -7.31 -4.56 -11.76
C TYR A 50 -7.06 -4.19 -10.30
N TRP A 51 -7.69 -3.12 -9.81
CA TRP A 51 -7.53 -2.64 -8.44
C TRP A 51 -8.18 -3.59 -7.43
N ASP A 52 -9.35 -4.13 -7.77
CA ASP A 52 -10.01 -5.16 -6.95
C ASP A 52 -9.14 -6.42 -6.90
N ARG A 53 -8.62 -6.87 -8.05
CA ARG A 53 -7.69 -8.00 -8.14
C ARG A 53 -6.39 -7.77 -7.36
N LEU A 54 -5.90 -6.53 -7.34
CA LEU A 54 -4.73 -6.16 -6.54
C LEU A 54 -5.01 -6.32 -5.04
N SER A 55 -6.17 -5.85 -4.57
CA SER A 55 -6.55 -6.00 -3.16
C SER A 55 -6.70 -7.48 -2.75
N VAL A 56 -7.29 -8.29 -3.64
CA VAL A 56 -7.43 -9.74 -3.44
C VAL A 56 -6.05 -10.42 -3.43
N ALA A 57 -5.15 -10.04 -4.35
CA ALA A 57 -3.80 -10.61 -4.41
C ALA A 57 -3.00 -10.30 -3.14
N ILE A 58 -3.01 -9.05 -2.66
CA ILE A 58 -2.33 -8.67 -1.41
C ILE A 58 -2.91 -9.47 -0.22
N THR A 59 -4.23 -9.58 -0.15
CA THR A 59 -4.91 -10.31 0.94
C THR A 59 -4.62 -11.81 0.87
N SER A 60 -4.63 -12.41 -0.33
CA SER A 60 -4.28 -13.83 -0.53
C SER A 60 -2.84 -14.11 -0.12
N THR A 61 -1.89 -13.29 -0.57
CA THR A 61 -0.48 -13.43 -0.18
C THR A 61 -0.28 -13.26 1.33
N ALA A 62 -1.04 -12.35 1.96
CA ALA A 62 -1.00 -12.21 3.41
C ALA A 62 -1.56 -13.45 4.13
N ASN A 63 -2.66 -14.03 3.64
CA ASN A 63 -3.23 -15.26 4.18
C ASN A 63 -2.24 -16.43 4.05
N GLU A 64 -1.66 -16.63 2.87
CA GLU A 64 -0.63 -17.65 2.63
C GLU A 64 0.58 -17.46 3.56
N PHE A 65 0.99 -16.21 3.81
CA PHE A 65 2.09 -15.92 4.74
C PHE A 65 1.74 -16.22 6.20
N LEU A 66 0.47 -16.00 6.60
CA LEU A 66 -0.03 -16.32 7.94
C LEU A 66 -0.18 -17.84 8.13
N GLU A 67 -0.72 -18.56 7.15
CA GLU A 67 -0.84 -20.02 7.17
C GLU A 67 0.53 -20.72 7.25
N ASN A 68 1.52 -20.19 6.53
CA ASN A 68 2.89 -20.73 6.60
C ASN A 68 3.56 -20.50 7.96
N GLN A 69 3.23 -19.40 8.66
CA GLN A 69 3.68 -19.17 10.03
C GLN A 69 3.04 -20.17 11.00
N THR A 70 1.72 -20.37 10.94
CA THR A 70 1.03 -21.31 11.83
C THR A 70 1.48 -22.77 11.64
N THR A 71 1.84 -23.14 10.41
CA THR A 71 2.31 -24.51 10.10
C THR A 71 3.73 -24.77 10.61
N THR A 72 4.56 -23.74 10.76
CA THR A 72 5.96 -23.88 11.22
C THR A 72 6.12 -23.66 12.73
N GLU A 73 5.19 -22.95 13.37
CA GLU A 73 5.27 -22.53 14.77
C GLU A 73 4.76 -23.55 15.81
N SER A 74 4.32 -24.73 15.39
CA SER A 74 3.81 -25.77 16.32
C SER A 74 4.89 -26.46 17.18
N GLN A 75 6.18 -26.10 17.09
CA GLN A 75 7.26 -26.78 17.83
C GLN A 75 8.31 -25.88 18.52
N ILE A 76 8.27 -24.54 18.41
CA ILE A 76 9.31 -23.69 19.02
C ILE A 76 8.71 -22.35 19.52
N LEU A 77 8.98 -22.01 20.78
CA LEU A 77 8.79 -20.71 21.45
C LEU A 77 8.92 -19.50 20.48
N PRO A 78 8.13 -18.42 20.65
CA PRO A 78 7.79 -17.49 19.58
C PRO A 78 9.02 -16.75 19.05
N ILE A 79 9.49 -17.17 17.88
CA ILE A 79 10.56 -16.51 17.11
C ILE A 79 10.20 -15.05 16.81
N SER A 80 8.90 -14.72 16.79
CA SER A 80 8.34 -13.38 16.67
C SER A 80 8.89 -12.43 17.74
N ASP A 81 9.04 -12.87 19.00
CA ASP A 81 9.59 -12.00 20.06
C ASP A 81 11.10 -11.81 19.92
N LEU A 82 11.82 -12.83 19.42
CA LEU A 82 13.27 -12.76 19.17
C LEU A 82 13.62 -11.86 17.98
N LEU A 83 12.84 -11.92 16.89
CA LEU A 83 13.03 -11.05 15.73
C LEU A 83 12.65 -9.61 16.03
N LEU A 84 11.59 -9.38 16.81
CA LEU A 84 11.18 -8.04 17.23
C LEU A 84 12.19 -7.42 18.20
N LEU A 85 12.75 -8.19 19.14
CA LEU A 85 13.85 -7.73 20.00
C LEU A 85 15.10 -7.39 19.20
N LYS A 86 15.43 -8.21 18.18
CA LYS A 86 16.56 -7.93 17.30
C LYS A 86 16.34 -6.65 16.48
N PHE A 87 15.16 -6.47 15.92
CA PHE A 87 14.79 -5.25 15.19
C PHE A 87 14.85 -4.01 16.09
N VAL A 88 14.33 -4.09 17.31
CA VAL A 88 14.43 -3.00 18.29
C VAL A 88 15.89 -2.72 18.66
N SER A 89 16.73 -3.75 18.80
CA SER A 89 18.15 -3.58 19.10
C SER A 89 18.96 -2.94 17.96
N GLU A 90 18.49 -3.06 16.71
CA GLU A 90 19.12 -2.47 15.52
C GLU A 90 18.69 -1.02 15.25
N LEU A 91 17.65 -0.51 15.94
CA LEU A 91 17.20 0.88 15.81
C LEU A 91 18.10 1.84 16.61
N ASN A 92 18.24 3.07 16.11
CA ASN A 92 18.88 4.16 16.88
C ASN A 92 18.21 4.28 18.25
N PRO A 93 18.98 4.52 19.34
CA PRO A 93 18.48 4.53 20.71
C PRO A 93 17.31 5.50 20.93
N GLU A 94 17.25 6.60 20.18
CA GLU A 94 16.14 7.56 20.21
C GLU A 94 14.79 6.95 19.76
N PHE A 95 14.79 5.98 18.85
CA PHE A 95 13.58 5.33 18.34
C PHE A 95 13.20 4.05 19.09
N GLN A 96 14.10 3.50 19.90
CA GLN A 96 13.84 2.24 20.62
C GLN A 96 12.67 2.37 21.58
N LEU A 97 12.58 3.48 22.32
CA LEU A 97 11.50 3.69 23.28
C LEU A 97 10.14 3.78 22.59
N GLU A 98 10.08 4.42 21.43
CA GLU A 98 8.84 4.57 20.68
C GLU A 98 8.45 3.27 19.98
N ALA A 99 9.42 2.53 19.43
CA ALA A 99 9.21 1.18 18.92
C ALA A 99 8.70 0.24 20.02
N ILE A 100 9.25 0.30 21.22
CA ILE A 100 8.78 -0.49 22.38
C ILE A 100 7.37 -0.09 22.80
N LYS A 101 7.01 1.21 22.78
CA LYS A 101 5.64 1.64 23.06
C LYS A 101 4.67 1.13 22.02
N ILE A 102 5.00 1.23 20.74
CA ILE A 102 4.20 0.71 19.62
C ILE A 102 4.01 -0.81 19.79
N LEU A 103 5.08 -1.53 20.08
CA LEU A 103 5.05 -2.98 20.34
C LEU A 103 4.22 -3.33 21.57
N ARG A 104 4.28 -2.53 22.64
CA ARG A 104 3.45 -2.70 23.84
C ARG A 104 1.99 -2.32 23.61
N LEU A 105 1.70 -1.43 22.67
CA LEU A 105 0.34 -1.07 22.29
C LEU A 105 -0.31 -2.19 21.47
N SER A 106 0.46 -2.85 20.59
CA SER A 106 -0.04 -4.00 19.83
C SER A 106 -0.24 -5.26 20.69
N THR A 107 0.54 -5.45 21.77
CA THR A 107 0.36 -6.59 22.70
C THR A 107 -0.68 -6.35 23.80
N ARG A 108 -1.21 -5.13 23.96
CA ARG A 108 -2.21 -4.79 25.00
C ARG A 108 -3.66 -4.75 24.52
N LEU A 109 -3.96 -5.14 23.28
CA LEU A 109 -5.35 -5.40 22.91
C LEU A 109 -5.78 -6.78 23.42
N PRO A 110 -7.02 -6.90 23.94
CA PRO A 110 -7.47 -8.07 24.71
C PRO A 110 -7.22 -9.39 23.97
N GLU A 111 -6.48 -10.28 24.63
CA GLU A 111 -6.03 -11.62 24.17
C GLU A 111 -7.16 -12.63 23.91
N ASN A 112 -8.44 -12.21 23.93
CA ASN A 112 -9.61 -13.10 23.94
C ASN A 112 -10.47 -13.10 22.67
N LEU A 113 -9.94 -12.66 21.51
CA LEU A 113 -10.54 -12.94 20.20
C LEU A 113 -9.46 -13.18 19.13
N GLN A 114 -9.24 -14.47 18.82
CA GLN A 114 -8.75 -14.99 17.52
C GLN A 114 -7.69 -14.15 16.79
N GLY A 115 -6.41 -14.26 17.19
CA GLY A 115 -5.28 -13.58 16.54
C GLY A 115 -5.18 -13.80 15.03
N GLU A 116 -5.67 -14.93 14.53
CA GLU A 116 -5.71 -15.26 13.11
C GLU A 116 -6.70 -14.37 12.34
N THR A 117 -7.92 -14.18 12.85
CA THR A 117 -8.95 -13.34 12.19
C THR A 117 -8.62 -11.85 12.20
N ARG A 118 -7.95 -11.36 13.26
CA ARG A 118 -7.54 -9.95 13.33
C ARG A 118 -6.47 -9.62 12.30
N ASN A 119 -5.52 -10.53 12.09
CA ASN A 119 -4.45 -10.33 11.10
C ASN A 119 -5.03 -10.28 9.68
N VAL A 120 -5.92 -11.22 9.33
CA VAL A 120 -6.59 -11.22 8.02
C VAL A 120 -7.42 -9.95 7.80
N CYS A 121 -8.18 -9.51 8.81
CA CYS A 121 -8.96 -8.27 8.72
C CYS A 121 -8.07 -7.02 8.53
N THR A 122 -6.91 -6.99 9.20
CA THR A 122 -5.94 -5.90 9.09
C THR A 122 -5.28 -5.86 7.71
N TRP A 123 -4.88 -7.02 7.17
CA TRP A 123 -4.32 -7.13 5.82
C TRP A 123 -5.33 -6.77 4.74
N ASN A 124 -6.58 -7.20 4.88
CA ASN A 124 -7.66 -6.79 3.99
C ASN A 124 -7.86 -5.26 4.00
N THR A 125 -7.83 -4.64 5.18
CA THR A 125 -7.92 -3.18 5.31
C THR A 125 -6.75 -2.48 4.64
N LEU A 126 -5.51 -2.97 4.83
CA LEU A 126 -4.32 -2.44 4.18
C LEU A 126 -4.37 -2.62 2.66
N ALA A 127 -4.81 -3.77 2.18
CA ALA A 127 -4.93 -4.09 0.77
C ALA A 127 -5.93 -3.14 0.07
N LEU A 128 -7.08 -2.89 0.70
CA LEU A 128 -8.06 -1.92 0.22
C LEU A 128 -7.50 -0.50 0.22
N PHE A 129 -6.79 -0.08 1.29
CA PHE A 129 -6.15 1.23 1.33
C PHE A 129 -5.15 1.38 0.17
N VAL A 130 -4.22 0.44 0.01
CA VAL A 130 -3.22 0.44 -1.05
C VAL A 130 -3.88 0.52 -2.43
N ALA A 131 -4.84 -0.37 -2.71
CA ALA A 131 -5.52 -0.39 -3.99
C ALA A 131 -6.26 0.92 -4.29
N ASN A 132 -6.97 1.47 -3.30
CA ASN A 132 -7.73 2.71 -3.46
C ASN A 132 -6.84 3.93 -3.68
N GLN A 133 -5.72 4.06 -2.96
CA GLN A 133 -4.82 5.20 -3.15
C GLN A 133 -4.11 5.16 -4.51
N ILE A 134 -3.68 3.97 -4.96
CA ILE A 134 -3.08 3.83 -6.30
C ILE A 134 -4.11 4.14 -7.38
N ARG A 135 -5.34 3.61 -7.24
CA ARG A 135 -6.45 3.90 -8.15
C ARG A 135 -6.75 5.39 -8.21
N PHE A 136 -6.84 6.05 -7.05
CA PHE A 136 -7.10 7.49 -6.97
C PHE A 136 -6.02 8.28 -7.70
N GLY A 137 -4.74 8.00 -7.44
CA GLY A 137 -3.63 8.65 -8.12
C GLY A 137 -3.69 8.49 -9.64
N TYR A 138 -3.99 7.27 -10.11
CA TYR A 138 -4.17 6.97 -11.54
C TYR A 138 -5.34 7.75 -12.17
N GLU A 139 -6.52 7.72 -11.54
CA GLU A 139 -7.72 8.39 -12.07
C GLU A 139 -7.56 9.92 -12.06
N MET A 140 -6.98 10.49 -11.00
CA MET A 140 -6.69 11.92 -10.89
C MET A 140 -5.71 12.39 -11.95
N GLU A 141 -4.60 11.67 -12.15
CA GLU A 141 -3.61 12.04 -13.17
C GLU A 141 -4.21 12.00 -14.58
N ARG A 142 -5.07 11.02 -14.87
CA ARG A 142 -5.79 10.94 -16.16
C ARG A 142 -6.78 12.08 -16.36
N MET A 143 -7.52 12.44 -15.30
CA MET A 143 -8.41 13.60 -15.33
C MET A 143 -7.62 14.87 -15.60
N LEU A 144 -6.56 15.12 -14.83
CA LEU A 144 -5.70 16.30 -14.96
C LEU A 144 -5.11 16.40 -16.38
N ARG A 145 -4.58 15.30 -16.94
CA ARG A 145 -4.06 15.28 -18.32
C ARG A 145 -5.13 15.60 -19.35
N THR A 146 -6.35 15.13 -19.15
CA THR A 146 -7.48 15.42 -20.05
C THR A 146 -7.85 16.90 -19.98
N GLU A 147 -7.90 17.48 -18.79
CA GLU A 147 -8.19 18.91 -18.60
C GLU A 147 -7.07 19.80 -19.16
N VAL A 148 -5.80 19.45 -18.94
CA VAL A 148 -4.65 20.15 -19.55
C VAL A 148 -4.71 20.11 -21.08
N ARG A 149 -5.07 18.97 -21.67
CA ARG A 149 -5.26 18.84 -23.14
C ARG A 149 -6.40 19.74 -23.64
N LYS A 150 -7.55 19.76 -22.96
CA LYS A 150 -8.68 20.65 -23.31
C LYS A 150 -8.28 22.13 -23.25
N LEU A 151 -7.55 22.54 -22.20
CA LEU A 151 -7.07 23.92 -22.04
C LEU A 151 -6.12 24.33 -23.17
N ARG A 152 -5.19 23.45 -23.57
CA ARG A 152 -4.29 23.69 -24.71
C ARG A 152 -5.06 23.88 -26.02
N LEU A 153 -6.05 23.03 -26.30
CA LEU A 153 -6.89 23.16 -27.49
C LEU A 153 -7.72 24.46 -27.49
N ASN A 154 -8.23 24.86 -26.32
CA ASN A 154 -8.99 26.11 -26.18
C ASN A 154 -8.11 27.35 -26.39
N HIS A 155 -6.86 27.31 -25.94
CA HIS A 155 -5.90 28.40 -26.21
C HIS A 155 -5.60 28.52 -27.71
N MET A 156 -5.46 27.39 -28.42
CA MET A 156 -5.24 27.39 -29.89
C MET A 156 -6.45 27.90 -30.68
N LYS A 157 -7.67 27.61 -30.22
CA LYS A 157 -8.91 28.11 -30.86
C LYS A 157 -9.13 29.62 -30.67
N LYS A 158 -8.57 30.22 -29.62
CA LYS A 158 -8.68 31.66 -29.35
C LYS A 158 -7.59 32.50 -30.06
N SER A 159 -6.53 31.86 -30.55
CA SER A 159 -5.44 32.51 -31.27
C SER A 159 -5.60 32.51 -32.81
N VAL A 160 -6.76 32.07 -33.31
CA VAL A 160 -7.18 32.11 -34.72
C VAL A 160 -8.40 33.02 -34.82
#